data_AF-A0A943ZXB0-F1
#
_entry.id   AF-A0A943ZXB0-F1
#
_cell.length_a   1.000
_cell.length_b   1.000
_cell.length_c   1.000
_cell.angle_alpha   90.00
_cell.angle_beta   90.00
_cell.angle_gamma   90.00
#
_symmetry.space_group_name_H-M   'P 1'
#
loop_
_entity.id
_entity.type
_entity.pdbx_description
1 polymer ?
#
loop_
_entity_poly.entity_id
_entity_poly.type
_entity_poly.pdbx_seq_one_letter_code
_entity_poly.pdbx_strand_id
1 'polypeptide(L)'
;MKKKYLVPAAAAAAALALLAAALLWYGRSRAFRTVFPLSGAVDVSCQAQWTPVEGQGYARDLTSEQTSRVLGVLKGQQLRRRYGDLLPTWGGTEPVTSSMGDSILLTFQDQSGTSCELLFLGDRIWLHDLGQDRKASYTLSGGQPVQEELTGSVYEWVRPKAETVGTVYADLNGDGSDETVRLCAEETVEPNERGIPLVTGEAVLRPYHLETELDGRVVTCALGDTGERYEGMQRLFVTADRAGTPVIVTGLSEKREGRELVVYACSWEPGTGSFSQLEVPHYSIQGLLEGTTAHVIVPETGNAEDLDLNWWLSRQDAQSSGAAQQSGAPEQAGGICDVGPAEQGI
;
A
#
# COMPACT_ATOMS: atom_id res chain seq x y z
N MET A 1 60.35 42.37 12.91
CA MET A 1 59.30 42.87 13.83
C MET A 1 58.09 41.93 13.77
N LYS A 2 57.84 41.11 14.81
CA LYS A 2 56.63 40.28 14.90
C LYS A 2 55.60 41.02 15.77
N LYS A 3 54.56 41.61 15.15
CA LYS A 3 53.43 42.19 15.90
C LYS A 3 52.62 41.05 16.51
N LYS A 4 52.70 40.89 17.83
CA LYS A 4 51.78 40.03 18.59
C LYS A 4 50.43 40.74 18.64
N TYR A 5 49.44 40.18 17.95
CA TYR A 5 48.04 40.58 18.11
C TYR A 5 47.57 40.12 19.49
N LEU A 6 47.70 40.97 20.52
CA LEU A 6 46.90 40.83 21.72
C LEU A 6 45.50 41.36 21.39
N VAL A 7 44.57 40.45 21.15
CA VAL A 7 43.15 40.78 21.29
C VAL A 7 42.96 41.19 22.75
N PRO A 8 42.43 42.39 23.06
CA PRO A 8 42.23 42.79 24.44
C PRO A 8 41.27 41.80 25.11
N ALA A 9 41.61 41.31 26.29
CA ALA A 9 40.84 40.29 27.02
C ALA A 9 39.36 40.66 27.17
N ALA A 10 39.03 41.95 27.21
CA ALA A 10 37.66 42.47 27.21
C ALA A 10 36.90 42.18 25.90
N ALA A 11 37.54 42.27 24.74
CA ALA A 11 36.92 41.94 23.45
C ALA A 11 36.70 40.43 23.30
N ALA A 12 37.63 39.60 23.81
CA ALA A 12 37.45 38.15 23.86
C ALA A 12 36.32 37.74 24.80
N ALA A 13 36.20 38.37 25.98
CA ALA A 13 35.12 38.13 26.92
C ALA A 13 33.76 38.59 26.38
N ALA A 14 33.70 39.74 25.71
CA ALA A 14 32.48 40.22 25.07
C ALA A 14 32.02 39.30 23.92
N ALA A 15 32.96 38.80 23.11
CA ALA A 15 32.66 37.82 22.07
C ALA A 15 32.15 36.49 22.64
N LEU A 16 32.74 35.99 23.73
CA LEU A 16 32.27 34.81 24.45
C LEU A 16 30.89 35.00 25.08
N ALA A 17 30.61 36.18 25.64
CA ALA A 17 29.30 36.51 26.21
C ALA A 17 28.23 36.62 25.11
N LEU A 18 28.55 37.21 23.96
CA LEU A 18 27.65 37.26 22.80
C LEU A 18 27.42 35.87 22.19
N LEU A 19 28.46 35.04 22.11
CA LEU A 19 28.34 33.65 21.69
C LEU A 19 27.47 32.86 22.69
N ALA A 20 27.68 33.01 23.99
CA ALA A 20 26.88 32.35 25.02
C ALA A 20 25.42 32.82 25.00
N ALA A 21 25.17 34.12 24.81
CA ALA A 21 23.83 34.67 24.66
C ALA A 21 23.16 34.21 23.36
N ALA A 22 23.89 34.14 22.26
CA ALA A 22 23.41 33.59 20.99
C ALA A 22 23.11 32.09 21.15
N LEU A 23 23.98 31.31 21.78
CA LEU A 23 23.73 29.91 22.09
C LEU A 23 22.47 29.79 22.96
N LEU A 24 22.37 30.50 24.08
CA LEU A 24 21.17 30.49 24.93
C LEU A 24 19.89 30.89 24.19
N TRP A 25 19.97 31.83 23.25
CA TRP A 25 18.83 32.27 22.46
C TRP A 25 18.42 31.27 21.38
N TYR A 26 19.39 30.70 20.65
CA TYR A 26 19.16 29.74 19.57
C TYR A 26 18.77 28.34 20.08
N GLY A 27 19.13 27.99 21.32
CA GLY A 27 18.79 26.70 21.96
C GLY A 27 17.49 26.74 22.75
N ARG A 28 16.83 27.89 22.83
CA ARG A 28 15.52 28.00 23.48
C ARG A 28 14.52 27.11 22.77
N SER A 29 13.95 26.20 23.53
CA SER A 29 12.84 25.38 23.05
C SER A 29 11.65 26.29 22.78
N ARG A 30 11.01 26.11 21.63
CA ARG A 30 9.80 26.83 21.24
C ARG A 30 8.64 25.85 21.19
N ALA A 31 7.46 26.26 21.64
CA ALA A 31 6.29 25.40 21.57
C ALA A 31 5.95 25.14 20.10
N PHE A 32 5.55 23.92 19.76
CA PHE A 32 5.22 23.55 18.37
C PHE A 32 4.33 24.58 17.67
N ARG A 33 3.22 25.01 18.31
CA ARG A 33 2.29 26.04 17.79
C ARG A 33 2.93 27.42 17.51
N THR A 34 4.03 27.76 18.17
CA THR A 34 4.70 29.05 17.93
C THR A 34 5.58 29.03 16.69
N VAL A 35 5.99 27.83 16.26
CA VAL A 35 6.77 27.62 15.04
C VAL A 35 5.86 27.15 13.89
N PHE A 36 4.67 26.66 14.22
CA PHE A 36 3.70 26.07 13.30
C PHE A 36 2.41 26.90 13.27
N PRO A 37 2.36 27.98 12.46
CA PRO A 37 1.22 28.89 12.40
C PRO A 37 0.16 28.37 11.41
N LEU A 38 -0.53 27.27 11.73
CA LEU A 38 -1.83 27.03 11.10
C LEU A 38 -2.81 28.07 11.65
N SER A 39 -3.74 28.56 10.83
CA SER A 39 -4.63 29.72 11.09
C SER A 39 -5.57 29.61 12.30
N GLY A 40 -5.35 28.67 13.23
CA GLY A 40 -6.26 28.39 14.33
C GLY A 40 -7.52 27.64 13.90
N ALA A 41 -7.61 27.24 12.62
CA ALA A 41 -8.69 26.43 12.10
C ALA A 41 -8.77 25.06 12.83
N VAL A 42 -9.99 24.64 13.13
CA VAL A 42 -10.30 23.40 13.84
C VAL A 42 -10.09 22.19 12.93
N ASP A 43 -10.29 22.37 11.62
CA ASP A 43 -10.13 21.32 10.62
C ASP A 43 -8.83 21.53 9.84
N VAL A 44 -7.95 20.55 9.98
CA VAL A 44 -6.65 20.49 9.29
C VAL A 44 -6.62 19.14 8.60
N SER A 45 -6.33 19.12 7.30
CA SER A 45 -5.99 17.89 6.59
C SER A 45 -4.49 17.63 6.71
N CYS A 46 -4.10 16.36 6.70
CA CYS A 46 -2.70 15.97 6.69
C CYS A 46 -2.49 14.91 5.62
N GLN A 47 -1.61 15.20 4.68
CA GLN A 47 -1.04 14.20 3.78
C GLN A 47 0.29 13.75 4.35
N ALA A 48 0.47 12.44 4.48
CA ALA A 48 1.73 11.85 4.87
C ALA A 48 2.37 11.18 3.66
N GLN A 49 3.67 11.41 3.46
CA GLN A 49 4.47 10.74 2.45
C GLN A 49 5.64 10.05 3.15
N TRP A 50 5.79 8.76 2.91
CA TRP A 50 6.93 7.97 3.34
C TRP A 50 7.81 7.67 2.13
N THR A 51 9.12 7.90 2.29
CA THR A 51 10.11 7.60 1.26
C THR A 51 11.19 6.71 1.88
N PRO A 52 11.30 5.43 1.45
CA PRO A 52 12.34 4.53 1.93
C PRO A 52 13.73 4.93 1.42
N VAL A 53 14.79 4.39 2.04
CA VAL A 53 16.16 4.45 1.48
C VAL A 53 16.22 3.86 0.08
N GLU A 54 15.57 2.69 -0.09
CA GLU A 54 15.57 1.91 -1.31
C GLU A 54 14.13 1.58 -1.71
N GLY A 55 13.82 1.74 -2.99
CA GLY A 55 12.49 1.46 -3.54
C GLY A 55 11.63 2.72 -3.72
N GLN A 56 10.33 2.50 -3.89
CA GLN A 56 9.35 3.53 -4.21
C GLN A 56 8.72 4.09 -2.92
N GLY A 57 8.59 5.41 -2.86
CA GLY A 57 7.85 6.10 -1.80
C GLY A 57 6.36 6.18 -2.10
N TYR A 58 5.55 6.28 -1.04
CA TYR A 58 4.09 6.35 -1.10
C TYR A 58 3.58 7.53 -0.28
N ALA A 59 2.44 8.08 -0.68
CA ALA A 59 1.69 9.07 0.05
C ALA A 59 0.31 8.53 0.45
N ARG A 60 -0.27 9.06 1.52
CA ARG A 60 -1.65 8.81 1.92
C ARG A 60 -2.23 10.04 2.61
N ASP A 61 -3.47 10.34 2.27
CA ASP A 61 -4.25 11.32 3.02
C ASP A 61 -4.71 10.69 4.33
N LEU A 62 -4.26 11.25 5.46
CA LEU A 62 -4.58 10.72 6.77
C LEU A 62 -6.05 11.02 7.11
N THR A 63 -6.70 10.08 7.79
CA THR A 63 -8.06 10.30 8.32
C THR A 63 -8.05 11.44 9.34
N SER A 64 -9.22 12.00 9.64
CA SER A 64 -9.36 13.04 10.68
C SER A 64 -8.86 12.55 12.05
N GLU A 65 -9.05 11.27 12.36
CA GLU A 65 -8.55 10.64 13.58
C GLU A 65 -7.02 10.53 13.57
N GLN A 66 -6.43 10.01 12.49
CA GLN A 66 -4.96 9.90 12.34
C GLN A 66 -4.30 11.29 12.39
N THR A 67 -4.87 12.27 11.69
CA THR A 67 -4.40 13.67 11.72
C THR A 67 -4.45 14.24 13.13
N SER A 68 -5.54 13.98 13.87
CA SER A 68 -5.69 14.40 15.26
C SER A 68 -4.65 13.76 16.18
N ARG A 69 -4.32 12.48 15.97
CA ARG A 69 -3.27 11.77 16.72
C ARG A 69 -1.90 12.41 16.50
N VAL A 70 -1.52 12.63 15.23
CA VAL A 70 -0.24 13.30 14.87
C VAL A 70 -0.16 14.69 15.50
N LEU A 71 -1.19 15.51 15.34
CA LEU A 71 -1.24 16.85 15.94
C LEU A 71 -1.23 16.79 17.47
N GLY A 72 -1.85 15.79 18.07
CA GLY A 72 -1.83 15.56 19.52
C GLY A 72 -0.41 15.33 20.03
N VAL A 73 0.34 14.42 19.38
CA VAL A 73 1.76 14.17 19.69
C VAL A 73 2.56 15.46 19.55
N LEU A 74 2.46 16.15 18.41
CA LEU A 74 3.26 17.36 18.13
C LEU A 74 2.93 18.54 19.05
N LYS A 75 1.65 18.75 19.42
CA LYS A 75 1.23 19.79 20.37
C LYS A 75 1.86 19.62 21.76
N GLY A 76 2.12 18.37 22.17
CA GLY A 76 2.80 18.06 23.42
C GLY A 76 4.30 18.34 23.41
N GLN A 77 4.88 18.66 22.25
CA GLN A 77 6.33 18.82 22.08
C GLN A 77 6.78 20.28 22.03
N GLN A 78 8.01 20.49 22.49
CA GLN A 78 8.79 21.69 22.22
C GLN A 78 9.83 21.38 21.14
N LEU A 79 10.00 22.30 20.20
CA LEU A 79 11.02 22.24 19.16
C LEU A 79 12.30 22.90 19.65
N ARG A 80 13.40 22.16 19.65
CA ARG A 80 14.75 22.67 19.91
C ARG A 80 15.52 22.72 18.61
N ARG A 81 15.95 23.93 18.21
CA ARG A 81 16.78 24.14 17.02
C ARG A 81 18.16 23.51 17.23
N ARG A 82 18.66 22.79 16.23
CA ARG A 82 20.02 22.25 16.24
C ARG A 82 21.03 23.25 15.67
N TYR A 83 22.20 23.31 16.30
CA TYR A 83 23.29 24.22 15.92
C TYR A 83 24.20 23.69 14.82
N GLY A 84 24.32 22.36 14.70
CA GLY A 84 25.24 21.71 13.75
C GLY A 84 24.98 22.09 12.30
N ASP A 85 23.73 22.41 11.97
CA ASP A 85 23.31 22.72 10.59
C ASP A 85 23.45 24.23 10.25
N LEU A 86 23.82 25.07 11.23
CA LEU A 86 24.06 26.52 11.05
C LEU A 86 25.51 26.87 10.72
N LEU A 87 26.43 25.91 10.77
CA LEU A 87 27.86 26.13 10.50
C LEU A 87 28.26 25.41 9.21
N PRO A 88 28.29 26.09 8.05
CA PRO A 88 28.77 25.51 6.78
C PRO A 88 30.28 25.23 6.77
N THR A 89 30.97 25.42 7.89
CA THR A 89 32.43 25.47 7.95
C THR A 89 32.90 24.64 9.14
N TRP A 90 33.02 23.33 8.92
CA TRP A 90 34.11 22.45 9.36
C TRP A 90 34.08 21.13 8.55
N GLY A 91 34.17 21.26 7.21
CA GLY A 91 34.75 20.23 6.35
C GLY A 91 33.92 18.99 6.00
N GLY A 92 32.64 18.91 6.35
CA GLY A 92 31.76 17.81 5.92
C GLY A 92 30.82 18.25 4.81
N THR A 93 31.13 17.92 3.56
CA THR A 93 30.17 17.89 2.44
C THR A 93 29.35 16.58 2.44
N GLU A 94 29.27 15.91 3.58
CA GLU A 94 28.54 14.65 3.66
C GLU A 94 27.04 14.95 3.70
N PRO A 95 26.23 14.26 2.87
CA PRO A 95 24.79 14.36 2.97
C PRO A 95 24.37 14.03 4.41
N VAL A 96 23.35 14.72 4.91
CA VAL A 96 22.74 14.39 6.20
C VAL A 96 22.28 12.95 6.13
N THR A 97 23.02 12.04 6.76
CA THR A 97 22.67 10.62 6.82
C THR A 97 21.59 10.44 7.88
N SER A 98 20.46 9.88 7.48
CA SER A 98 19.38 9.49 8.39
C SER A 98 19.84 8.29 9.21
N SER A 99 19.78 8.37 10.54
CA SER A 99 19.98 7.19 11.40
C SER A 99 18.89 6.14 11.24
N MET A 100 17.74 6.52 10.65
CA MET A 100 16.59 5.65 10.42
C MET A 100 16.47 5.15 8.98
N GLY A 101 17.39 5.55 8.09
CA GLY A 101 17.32 5.27 6.66
C GLY A 101 16.22 6.03 5.93
N ASP A 102 14.99 5.98 6.44
CA ASP A 102 13.81 6.49 5.76
C ASP A 102 13.52 7.97 6.08
N SER A 103 12.64 8.56 5.28
CA SER A 103 12.12 9.92 5.49
C SER A 103 10.59 9.96 5.48
N ILE A 104 10.03 10.86 6.27
CA ILE A 104 8.59 11.13 6.28
C ILE A 104 8.34 12.62 6.09
N LEU A 105 7.51 12.96 5.11
CA LEU A 105 7.01 14.31 4.90
C LEU A 105 5.54 14.36 5.34
N LEU A 106 5.23 15.27 6.27
CA LEU A 106 3.86 15.57 6.67
C LEU A 106 3.49 16.95 6.15
N THR A 107 2.49 16.99 5.27
CA THR A 107 1.95 18.23 4.70
C THR A 107 0.59 18.51 5.32
N PHE A 108 0.53 19.54 6.15
CA PHE A 108 -0.70 20.00 6.76
C PHE A 108 -1.29 21.14 5.96
N GLN A 109 -2.59 21.14 5.76
CA GLN A 109 -3.30 22.23 5.11
C GLN A 109 -4.54 22.61 5.92
N ASP A 110 -4.73 23.91 6.13
CA ASP A 110 -5.95 24.43 6.75
C ASP A 110 -7.01 24.85 5.70
N GLN A 111 -8.21 25.19 6.17
CA GLN A 111 -9.31 25.64 5.30
C GLN A 111 -9.01 26.92 4.51
N SER A 112 -8.01 27.72 4.92
CA SER A 112 -7.58 28.92 4.19
C SER A 112 -6.65 28.61 3.02
N GLY A 113 -6.22 27.35 2.89
CA GLY A 113 -5.23 26.90 1.90
C GLY A 113 -3.79 27.12 2.34
N THR A 114 -3.56 27.62 3.57
CA THR A 114 -2.21 27.73 4.13
C THR A 114 -1.67 26.33 4.38
N SER A 115 -0.54 26.01 3.75
CA SER A 115 0.12 24.71 3.89
C SER A 115 1.41 24.84 4.70
N CYS A 116 1.73 23.80 5.45
CA CYS A 116 2.97 23.69 6.19
C CYS A 116 3.50 22.27 6.10
N GLU A 117 4.80 22.13 5.84
CA GLU A 117 5.44 20.85 5.62
C GLU A 117 6.47 20.56 6.73
N LEU A 118 6.43 19.33 7.23
CA LEU A 118 7.37 18.80 8.22
C LEU A 118 8.08 17.58 7.64
N LEU A 119 9.37 17.69 7.39
CA LEU A 119 10.21 16.60 6.92
C LEU A 119 10.99 16.00 8.09
N PHE A 120 10.73 14.74 8.39
CA PHE A 120 11.44 13.91 9.35
C PHE A 120 12.52 13.12 8.62
N LEU A 121 13.77 13.28 9.05
CA LEU A 121 14.95 12.58 8.57
C LEU A 121 15.73 12.06 9.77
N GLY A 122 15.45 10.83 10.18
CA GLY A 122 15.98 10.25 11.42
C GLY A 122 15.58 11.09 12.64
N ASP A 123 16.58 11.60 13.37
CA ASP A 123 16.37 12.44 14.56
C ASP A 123 16.21 13.94 14.24
N ARG A 124 16.13 14.30 12.95
CA ARG A 124 16.06 15.69 12.48
C ARG A 124 14.70 16.00 11.89
N ILE A 125 14.20 17.18 12.22
CA ILE A 125 12.95 17.70 11.67
C ILE A 125 13.23 19.01 10.95
N TRP A 126 12.86 19.09 9.68
CA TRP A 126 12.88 20.30 8.90
C TRP A 126 11.46 20.83 8.75
N LEU A 127 11.29 22.11 9.03
CA LEU A 127 10.03 22.80 8.83
C LEU A 127 10.13 23.62 7.55
N HIS A 128 9.28 23.33 6.56
CA HIS A 128 9.13 24.18 5.39
C HIS A 128 7.92 25.09 5.58
N ASP A 129 8.22 26.34 5.91
CA ASP A 129 7.34 27.49 5.67
C ASP A 129 8.14 28.47 4.80
N LEU A 130 7.57 28.83 3.65
CA LEU A 130 8.22 29.45 2.50
C LEU A 130 8.84 30.85 2.78
N GLY A 131 8.68 31.41 3.97
CA GLY A 131 9.07 32.79 4.29
C GLY A 131 10.38 33.00 5.08
N GLN A 132 10.65 32.28 6.18
CA GLN A 132 11.51 32.88 7.23
C GLN A 132 12.62 32.04 7.88
N ASP A 133 12.69 30.70 7.73
CA ASP A 133 13.77 29.92 8.41
C ASP A 133 14.25 28.70 7.61
N ARG A 134 14.51 28.90 6.31
CA ARG A 134 14.80 27.86 5.29
C ARG A 134 16.03 26.96 5.53
N LYS A 135 16.74 27.05 6.67
CA LYS A 135 18.00 26.32 6.93
C LYS A 135 18.13 25.77 8.36
N ALA A 136 17.03 25.67 9.11
CA ALA A 136 17.04 25.19 10.48
C ALA A 136 16.49 23.78 10.58
N SER A 137 17.23 22.88 11.24
CA SER A 137 16.67 21.62 11.71
C SER A 137 16.33 21.71 13.20
N TYR A 138 15.39 20.88 13.60
CA TYR A 138 14.83 20.83 14.94
C TYR A 138 14.83 19.41 15.49
N THR A 139 14.67 19.33 16.80
CA THR A 139 14.41 18.10 17.56
C THR A 139 13.19 18.29 18.44
N LEU A 140 12.40 17.24 18.62
CA LEU A 140 11.32 17.24 19.61
C LEU A 140 11.89 17.09 21.03
N SER A 141 11.26 17.73 22.01
CA SER A 141 11.62 17.64 23.43
C SER A 141 11.55 16.23 23.99
N GLY A 142 10.65 15.38 23.47
CA GLY A 142 10.57 13.97 23.79
C GLY A 142 11.73 13.13 23.24
N GLY A 143 12.65 13.77 22.50
CA GLY A 143 13.83 13.14 21.95
C GLY A 143 13.54 12.22 20.78
N GLN A 144 14.43 11.25 20.59
CA GLN A 144 14.37 10.23 19.54
C GLN A 144 13.21 9.23 19.73
N PRO A 145 12.88 8.72 20.94
CA PRO A 145 11.82 7.71 21.10
C PRO A 145 10.44 8.18 20.61
N VAL A 146 10.08 9.44 20.91
CA VAL A 146 8.80 10.02 20.45
C VAL A 146 8.78 10.19 18.93
N GLN A 147 9.94 10.48 18.32
CA GLN A 147 10.05 10.59 16.87
C GLN A 147 9.94 9.22 16.21
N GLU A 148 10.63 8.21 16.74
CA GLU A 148 10.54 6.82 16.27
C GLU A 148 9.11 6.28 16.34
N GLU A 149 8.39 6.52 17.45
CA GLU A 149 7.00 6.10 17.61
C GLU A 149 6.06 6.81 16.60
N LEU A 150 6.23 8.12 16.41
CA LEU A 150 5.46 8.88 15.44
C LEU A 150 5.75 8.41 14.01
N THR A 151 7.03 8.26 13.66
CA THR A 151 7.48 7.81 12.34
C THR A 151 6.97 6.41 12.05
N GLY A 152 7.11 5.48 13.00
CA GLY A 152 6.60 4.11 12.87
C GLY A 152 5.08 4.07 12.69
N SER A 153 4.34 4.88 13.45
CA SER A 153 2.88 4.98 13.31
C SER A 153 2.47 5.49 11.93
N VAL A 154 3.12 6.54 11.43
CA VAL A 154 2.83 7.11 10.10
C VAL A 154 3.23 6.13 9.00
N TYR A 155 4.37 5.45 9.12
CA TYR A 155 4.79 4.41 8.19
C TYR A 155 3.72 3.31 8.05
N GLU A 156 3.19 2.81 9.17
CA GLU A 156 2.12 1.79 9.19
C GLU A 156 0.80 2.25 8.57
N TRP A 157 0.58 3.57 8.50
CA TRP A 157 -0.59 4.14 7.84
C TRP A 157 -0.35 4.38 6.36
N VAL A 158 0.85 4.78 5.95
CA VAL A 158 1.13 5.18 4.56
C VAL A 158 1.38 3.97 3.67
N ARG A 159 2.13 2.97 4.15
CA ARG A 159 2.52 1.81 3.35
C ARG A 159 1.30 1.12 2.73
N PRO A 160 1.33 0.77 1.44
CA PRO A 160 0.25 -0.03 0.83
C PRO A 160 0.07 -1.33 1.58
N LYS A 161 -1.17 -1.72 1.81
CA LYS A 161 -1.51 -2.97 2.47
C LYS A 161 -2.06 -3.96 1.45
N ALA A 162 -1.74 -5.23 1.67
CA ALA A 162 -2.36 -6.35 1.01
C ALA A 162 -3.21 -7.11 2.03
N GLU A 163 -4.43 -7.44 1.66
CA GLU A 163 -5.36 -8.25 2.44
C GLU A 163 -5.47 -9.63 1.79
N THR A 164 -5.24 -10.70 2.56
CA THR A 164 -5.56 -12.06 2.08
C THR A 164 -7.08 -12.20 2.01
N VAL A 165 -7.61 -12.35 0.80
CA VAL A 165 -9.05 -12.54 0.53
C VAL A 165 -9.42 -14.00 0.30
N GLY A 166 -8.43 -14.86 0.04
CA GLY A 166 -8.64 -16.29 -0.20
C GLY A 166 -7.37 -17.10 0.06
N THR A 167 -7.54 -18.39 0.35
CA THR A 167 -6.43 -19.31 0.59
C THR A 167 -6.76 -20.70 0.06
N VAL A 168 -5.81 -21.30 -0.64
CA VAL A 168 -5.85 -22.68 -1.11
C VAL A 168 -4.55 -23.39 -0.79
N TYR A 169 -4.57 -24.71 -0.89
CA TYR A 169 -3.46 -25.59 -0.58
C TYR A 169 -3.16 -26.45 -1.81
N ALA A 170 -1.89 -26.51 -2.22
CA ALA A 170 -1.44 -27.26 -3.38
C ALA A 170 0.01 -27.69 -3.22
N ASP A 171 0.33 -28.94 -3.59
CA ASP A 171 1.69 -29.46 -3.70
C ASP A 171 2.42 -28.89 -4.93
N LEU A 172 2.93 -27.66 -4.80
CA LEU A 172 3.55 -26.92 -5.90
C LEU A 172 4.89 -27.54 -6.31
N ASN A 173 5.63 -28.08 -5.34
CA ASN A 173 6.98 -28.60 -5.56
C ASN A 173 7.02 -30.12 -5.88
N GLY A 174 5.90 -30.83 -5.73
CA GLY A 174 5.77 -32.25 -5.99
C GLY A 174 6.39 -33.16 -4.91
N ASP A 175 6.60 -32.64 -3.70
CA ASP A 175 7.15 -33.39 -2.56
C ASP A 175 6.08 -34.17 -1.77
N GLY A 176 4.80 -33.97 -2.13
CA GLY A 176 3.64 -34.59 -1.49
C GLY A 176 3.07 -33.81 -0.31
N SER A 177 3.62 -32.64 0.00
CA SER A 177 3.13 -31.71 1.03
C SER A 177 2.51 -30.49 0.36
N ASP A 178 1.34 -30.06 0.84
CA ASP A 178 0.71 -28.87 0.27
C ASP A 178 1.35 -27.57 0.78
N GLU A 179 1.72 -26.68 -0.14
CA GLU A 179 2.03 -25.29 0.17
C GLU A 179 0.75 -24.45 0.31
N THR A 180 0.84 -23.42 1.14
CA THR A 180 -0.23 -22.41 1.26
C THR A 180 -0.09 -21.39 0.14
N VAL A 181 -1.14 -21.24 -0.67
CA VAL A 181 -1.24 -20.18 -1.69
C VAL A 181 -2.36 -19.22 -1.29
N ARG A 182 -2.02 -17.93 -1.21
CA ARG A 182 -2.90 -16.86 -0.77
C ARG A 182 -3.25 -15.99 -1.97
N LEU A 183 -4.53 -15.66 -2.11
CA LEU A 183 -4.96 -14.60 -2.98
C LEU A 183 -5.02 -13.31 -2.17
N CYS A 184 -4.26 -12.31 -2.59
CA CYS A 184 -4.13 -11.03 -1.91
C CYS A 184 -4.73 -9.92 -2.76
N ALA A 185 -5.58 -9.10 -2.15
CA ALA A 185 -6.07 -7.85 -2.73
C ALA A 185 -5.23 -6.70 -2.19
N GLU A 186 -4.62 -5.90 -3.06
CA GLU A 186 -3.83 -4.75 -2.62
C GLU A 186 -4.67 -3.47 -2.57
N GLU A 187 -4.29 -2.54 -1.71
CA GLU A 187 -4.80 -1.19 -1.79
C GLU A 187 -4.41 -0.54 -3.12
N THR A 188 -5.35 0.21 -3.68
CA THR A 188 -5.12 0.89 -4.95
C THR A 188 -4.18 2.08 -4.76
N VAL A 189 -3.20 2.17 -5.65
CA VAL A 189 -2.23 3.27 -5.69
C VAL A 189 -2.36 4.00 -7.02
N GLU A 190 -2.55 5.32 -6.94
CA GLU A 190 -2.65 6.19 -8.11
C GLU A 190 -1.72 7.39 -7.95
N PRO A 191 -1.04 7.84 -9.02
CA PRO A 191 -0.26 9.06 -8.93
C PRO A 191 -1.17 10.26 -8.65
N ASN A 192 -0.83 11.08 -7.67
CA ASN A 192 -1.50 12.37 -7.46
C ASN A 192 -1.12 13.39 -8.55
N GLU A 193 -1.64 14.62 -8.46
CA GLU A 193 -1.35 15.71 -9.41
C GLU A 193 0.16 16.02 -9.55
N ARG A 194 0.98 15.65 -8.56
CA ARG A 194 2.43 15.84 -8.54
C ARG A 194 3.20 14.58 -9.01
N GLY A 195 2.50 13.53 -9.42
CA GLY A 195 3.08 12.25 -9.83
C GLY A 195 3.55 11.37 -8.68
N ILE A 196 3.21 11.70 -7.43
CA ILE A 196 3.58 10.90 -6.25
C ILE A 196 2.56 9.76 -6.12
N PRO A 197 2.98 8.49 -5.98
CA PRO A 197 2.07 7.38 -5.73
C PRO A 197 1.27 7.61 -4.45
N LEU A 198 -0.03 7.84 -4.60
CA LEU A 198 -0.99 8.08 -3.52
C LEU A 198 -1.80 6.80 -3.31
N VAL A 199 -1.71 6.24 -2.11
CA VAL A 199 -2.58 5.14 -1.72
C VAL A 199 -3.97 5.73 -1.48
N THR A 200 -4.92 5.32 -2.31
CA THR A 200 -6.31 5.74 -2.18
C THR A 200 -7.01 4.80 -1.20
N GLY A 201 -7.85 5.35 -0.33
CA GLY A 201 -8.67 4.54 0.59
C GLY A 201 -9.65 3.65 -0.16
N GLU A 202 -10.25 2.67 0.54
CA GLU A 202 -11.21 1.65 0.07
C GLU A 202 -11.69 1.84 -1.37
N ALA A 203 -10.81 1.49 -2.31
CA ALA A 203 -11.15 1.55 -3.71
C ALA A 203 -12.11 0.41 -4.00
N VAL A 204 -13.22 0.73 -4.68
CA VAL A 204 -14.16 -0.30 -5.16
C VAL A 204 -13.43 -1.33 -6.02
N LEU A 205 -12.37 -0.93 -6.73
CA LEU A 205 -11.55 -1.82 -7.55
C LEU A 205 -10.14 -1.89 -6.98
N ARG A 206 -9.65 -3.12 -6.82
CA ARG A 206 -8.34 -3.44 -6.26
C ARG A 206 -7.53 -4.32 -7.24
N PRO A 207 -6.21 -4.16 -7.34
CA PRO A 207 -5.36 -5.15 -7.97
C PRO A 207 -5.22 -6.40 -7.09
N TYR A 208 -4.96 -7.54 -7.71
CA TYR A 208 -4.84 -8.83 -7.01
C TYR A 208 -3.55 -9.54 -7.42
N HIS A 209 -2.97 -10.29 -6.49
CA HIS A 209 -1.86 -11.19 -6.78
C HIS A 209 -2.00 -12.50 -5.98
N LEU A 210 -1.40 -13.56 -6.50
CA LEU A 210 -1.15 -14.78 -5.74
C LEU A 210 0.17 -14.64 -4.99
N GLU A 211 0.21 -15.13 -3.76
CA GLU A 211 1.39 -15.17 -2.90
C GLU A 211 1.55 -16.58 -2.32
N THR A 212 2.77 -17.10 -2.32
CA THR A 212 3.13 -18.32 -1.60
C THR A 212 4.52 -18.19 -0.99
N GLU A 213 4.78 -18.91 0.09
CA GLU A 213 6.09 -18.99 0.72
C GLU A 213 6.67 -20.39 0.49
N LEU A 214 7.82 -20.45 -0.19
CA LEU A 214 8.51 -21.70 -0.50
C LEU A 214 9.98 -21.57 -0.12
N ASP A 215 10.51 -22.51 0.65
CA ASP A 215 11.89 -22.48 1.18
C ASP A 215 12.27 -21.17 1.90
N GLY A 216 11.31 -20.55 2.61
CA GLY A 216 11.49 -19.27 3.31
C GLY A 216 11.59 -18.06 2.38
N ARG A 217 11.16 -18.18 1.12
CA ARG A 217 11.06 -17.10 0.14
C ARG A 217 9.62 -16.90 -0.28
N VAL A 218 9.17 -15.66 -0.22
CA VAL A 218 7.86 -15.26 -0.73
C VAL A 218 7.94 -15.08 -2.25
N VAL A 219 7.05 -15.74 -2.97
CA VAL A 219 6.90 -15.65 -4.42
C VAL A 219 5.51 -15.08 -4.71
N THR A 220 5.47 -14.06 -5.57
CA THR A 220 4.22 -13.38 -5.95
C THR A 220 3.97 -13.45 -7.45
N CYS A 221 2.69 -13.41 -7.83
CA CYS A 221 2.25 -13.38 -9.22
C CYS A 221 1.06 -12.43 -9.35
N ALA A 222 1.27 -11.30 -10.02
CA ALA A 222 0.20 -10.35 -10.30
C ALA A 222 -0.86 -10.99 -11.20
N LEU A 223 -2.13 -10.79 -10.88
CA LEU A 223 -3.25 -11.21 -11.71
C LEU A 223 -3.68 -10.04 -12.59
N GLY A 224 -3.49 -10.20 -13.89
CA GLY A 224 -3.80 -9.18 -14.88
C GLY A 224 -2.62 -8.31 -15.27
N ASP A 225 -2.86 -7.48 -16.27
CA ASP A 225 -1.88 -6.51 -16.74
C ASP A 225 -1.66 -5.37 -15.71
N THR A 226 -0.58 -4.62 -15.89
CA THR A 226 -0.26 -3.49 -15.01
C THR A 226 -1.41 -2.48 -14.99
N GLY A 227 -2.06 -2.34 -13.83
CA GLY A 227 -3.16 -1.41 -13.62
C GLY A 227 -4.56 -2.01 -13.78
N GLU A 228 -4.69 -3.31 -14.08
CA GLU A 228 -5.97 -4.00 -13.99
C GLU A 228 -6.45 -4.11 -12.55
N ARG A 229 -7.77 -3.96 -12.35
CA ARG A 229 -8.39 -3.89 -11.02
C ARG A 229 -9.80 -4.47 -11.04
N TYR A 230 -10.16 -5.11 -9.94
CA TYR A 230 -11.40 -5.89 -9.83
C TYR A 230 -12.14 -5.56 -8.54
N GLU A 231 -13.46 -5.76 -8.57
CA GLU A 231 -14.33 -5.45 -7.45
C GLU A 231 -14.14 -6.44 -6.29
N GLY A 232 -13.89 -7.71 -6.62
CA GLY A 232 -13.88 -8.77 -5.63
C GLY A 232 -13.41 -10.09 -6.20
N MET A 233 -13.00 -10.97 -5.29
CA MET A 233 -12.87 -12.39 -5.57
C MET A 233 -14.26 -13.04 -5.57
N GLN A 234 -14.61 -13.69 -6.68
CA GLN A 234 -15.80 -14.55 -6.77
C GLN A 234 -15.44 -16.01 -6.53
N ARG A 235 -14.26 -16.45 -7.01
CA ARG A 235 -13.81 -17.83 -6.95
C ARG A 235 -12.31 -17.98 -6.75
N LEU A 236 -11.93 -19.01 -6.01
CA LEU A 236 -10.56 -19.47 -5.85
C LEU A 236 -10.57 -20.98 -5.59
N PHE A 237 -9.86 -21.75 -6.41
CA PHE A 237 -9.70 -23.20 -6.23
C PHE A 237 -8.42 -23.73 -6.89
N VAL A 238 -8.09 -24.99 -6.59
CA VAL A 238 -6.98 -25.72 -7.18
C VAL A 238 -7.54 -26.86 -8.02
N THR A 239 -6.97 -27.05 -9.20
CA THR A 239 -7.18 -28.19 -10.08
C THR A 239 -5.81 -28.69 -10.55
N ALA A 240 -5.75 -29.60 -11.52
CA ALA A 240 -4.50 -30.06 -12.10
C ALA A 240 -4.56 -30.06 -13.63
N ASP A 241 -3.42 -29.81 -14.26
CA ASP A 241 -3.27 -30.00 -15.70
C ASP A 241 -3.26 -31.50 -16.06
N ARG A 242 -3.14 -31.81 -17.36
CA ARG A 242 -3.10 -33.20 -17.85
C ARG A 242 -1.90 -34.01 -17.35
N ALA A 243 -0.83 -33.34 -16.94
CA ALA A 243 0.35 -33.97 -16.36
C ALA A 243 0.22 -34.17 -14.84
N GLY A 244 -0.84 -33.64 -14.22
CA GLY A 244 -1.06 -33.66 -12.77
C GLY A 244 -0.43 -32.48 -12.05
N THR A 245 0.11 -31.48 -12.77
CA THR A 245 0.66 -30.26 -12.17
C THR A 245 -0.47 -29.42 -11.58
N PRO A 246 -0.36 -28.96 -10.31
CA PRO A 246 -1.39 -28.09 -9.75
C PRO A 246 -1.55 -26.78 -10.52
N VAL A 247 -2.80 -26.39 -10.73
CA VAL A 247 -3.21 -25.14 -11.35
C VAL A 247 -4.14 -24.41 -10.40
N ILE A 248 -3.76 -23.20 -10.01
CA ILE A 248 -4.58 -22.30 -9.18
C ILE A 248 -5.47 -21.50 -10.12
N VAL A 249 -6.78 -21.54 -9.89
CA VAL A 249 -7.76 -20.81 -10.68
C VAL A 249 -8.46 -19.77 -9.81
N THR A 250 -8.44 -18.52 -10.29
CA THR A 250 -9.06 -17.38 -9.63
C THR A 250 -10.09 -16.73 -10.55
N GLY A 251 -11.30 -16.47 -10.03
CA GLY A 251 -12.33 -15.71 -10.72
C GLY A 251 -12.54 -14.36 -10.03
N LEU A 252 -12.34 -13.27 -10.77
CA LEU A 252 -12.46 -11.88 -10.29
C LEU A 252 -13.58 -11.16 -11.02
N SER A 253 -14.38 -10.36 -10.31
CA SER A 253 -15.48 -9.61 -10.91
C SER A 253 -15.05 -8.22 -11.39
N GLU A 254 -15.32 -7.91 -12.65
CA GLU A 254 -15.11 -6.57 -13.22
C GLU A 254 -16.29 -5.62 -12.97
N LYS A 255 -15.98 -4.32 -12.86
CA LYS A 255 -17.00 -3.26 -12.83
C LYS A 255 -17.40 -2.88 -14.25
N ARG A 256 -18.23 -3.71 -14.87
CA ARG A 256 -18.96 -3.36 -16.10
C ARG A 256 -20.47 -3.51 -15.88
N GLU A 257 -21.26 -2.79 -16.66
CA GLU A 257 -22.70 -2.99 -16.76
C GLU A 257 -22.95 -4.37 -17.40
N GLY A 258 -22.90 -5.41 -16.56
CA GLY A 258 -22.81 -6.81 -16.96
C GLY A 258 -21.72 -7.46 -16.12
N ARG A 259 -22.09 -8.38 -15.22
CA ARG A 259 -21.20 -9.08 -14.28
C ARG A 259 -20.23 -10.00 -15.03
N GLU A 260 -19.24 -9.42 -15.69
CA GLU A 260 -18.20 -10.16 -16.40
C GLU A 260 -17.21 -10.72 -15.36
N LEU A 261 -17.08 -12.04 -15.34
CA LEU A 261 -16.13 -12.76 -14.50
C LEU A 261 -14.86 -12.97 -15.30
N VAL A 262 -13.76 -12.40 -14.83
CA VAL A 262 -12.42 -12.61 -15.40
C VAL A 262 -11.78 -13.79 -14.69
N VAL A 263 -11.26 -14.74 -15.47
CA VAL A 263 -10.66 -15.97 -14.95
C VAL A 263 -9.17 -15.96 -15.20
N TYR A 264 -8.40 -16.14 -14.13
CA TYR A 264 -6.96 -16.34 -14.15
C TYR A 264 -6.65 -17.78 -13.78
N ALA A 265 -5.78 -18.43 -14.56
CA ALA A 265 -5.24 -19.75 -14.24
C ALA A 265 -3.72 -19.64 -14.13
N CYS A 266 -3.14 -20.10 -13.03
CA CYS A 266 -1.71 -20.02 -12.74
C CYS A 266 -1.17 -21.41 -12.43
N SER A 267 -0.14 -21.83 -13.16
CA SER A 267 0.61 -23.07 -12.87
C SER A 267 1.90 -22.72 -12.16
N TRP A 268 2.39 -23.62 -11.30
CA TRP A 268 3.75 -23.51 -10.80
C TRP A 268 4.77 -23.98 -11.85
N GLU A 269 5.88 -23.26 -11.99
CA GLU A 269 7.02 -23.67 -12.81
C GLU A 269 8.21 -24.00 -11.90
N PRO A 270 8.47 -25.29 -11.60
CA PRO A 270 9.53 -25.69 -10.66
C PRO A 270 10.93 -25.25 -11.09
N GLY A 271 11.18 -25.13 -12.39
CA GLY A 271 12.49 -24.75 -12.93
C GLY A 271 12.87 -23.29 -12.61
N THR A 272 11.87 -22.41 -12.53
CA THR A 272 12.05 -20.99 -12.21
C THR A 272 11.68 -20.67 -10.75
N GLY A 273 10.92 -21.55 -10.09
CA GLY A 273 10.37 -21.32 -8.77
C GLY A 273 9.36 -20.17 -8.76
N SER A 274 8.54 -20.09 -9.81
CA SER A 274 7.59 -18.99 -10.01
C SER A 274 6.27 -19.47 -10.60
N PHE A 275 5.23 -18.65 -10.48
CA PHE A 275 3.97 -18.91 -11.18
C PHE A 275 4.07 -18.49 -12.65
N SER A 276 3.54 -19.32 -13.52
CA SER A 276 3.26 -18.99 -14.91
C SER A 276 1.74 -18.83 -15.10
N GLN A 277 1.33 -17.67 -15.62
CA GLN A 277 -0.06 -17.46 -15.98
C GLN A 277 -0.36 -18.21 -17.30
N LEU A 278 -1.39 -19.03 -17.27
CA LEU A 278 -1.88 -19.79 -18.41
C LEU A 278 -2.87 -18.95 -19.20
N GLU A 279 -2.85 -19.11 -20.52
CA GLU A 279 -3.86 -18.52 -21.40
C GLU A 279 -5.19 -19.24 -21.16
N VAL A 280 -6.19 -18.51 -20.64
CA VAL A 280 -7.53 -19.03 -20.44
C VAL A 280 -8.32 -18.79 -21.73
N PRO A 281 -8.78 -19.84 -22.42
CA PRO A 281 -9.52 -19.66 -23.65
C PRO A 281 -10.91 -19.07 -23.37
N HIS A 282 -11.46 -18.34 -24.33
CA HIS A 282 -12.83 -17.87 -24.19
C HIS A 282 -13.76 -19.07 -24.28
N TYR A 283 -14.72 -19.16 -23.36
CA TYR A 283 -15.75 -20.19 -23.44
C TYR A 283 -17.09 -19.55 -23.77
N SER A 284 -17.88 -20.24 -24.57
CA SER A 284 -19.29 -19.92 -24.78
C SER A 284 -20.13 -21.06 -24.26
N ILE A 285 -21.13 -20.75 -23.44
CA ILE A 285 -22.09 -21.73 -22.94
C ILE A 285 -23.36 -21.57 -23.77
N GLN A 286 -23.73 -22.62 -24.49
CA GLN A 286 -25.00 -22.67 -25.20
C GLN A 286 -25.95 -23.62 -24.46
N GLY A 287 -27.02 -23.06 -23.89
CA GLY A 287 -28.12 -23.85 -23.35
C GLY A 287 -28.94 -24.44 -24.48
N LEU A 288 -29.06 -25.76 -24.55
CA LEU A 288 -30.03 -26.41 -25.44
C LEU A 288 -31.43 -26.36 -24.81
N LEU A 289 -32.45 -26.09 -25.64
CA LEU A 289 -33.85 -26.13 -25.18
C LEU A 289 -34.32 -27.52 -24.78
N GLU A 290 -33.67 -28.56 -25.30
CA GLU A 290 -34.06 -29.95 -25.09
C GLU A 290 -33.03 -30.65 -24.21
N GLY A 291 -33.08 -30.37 -22.91
CA GLY A 291 -32.35 -31.16 -21.91
C GLY A 291 -31.72 -30.34 -20.80
N THR A 292 -31.37 -31.02 -19.71
CA THR A 292 -30.59 -30.49 -18.59
C THR A 292 -29.10 -30.57 -18.92
N THR A 293 -28.73 -30.21 -20.14
CA THR A 293 -27.36 -30.27 -20.64
C THR A 293 -27.00 -28.94 -21.27
N ALA A 294 -25.90 -28.33 -20.82
CA ALA A 294 -25.32 -27.17 -21.46
C ALA A 294 -24.09 -27.57 -22.26
N HIS A 295 -23.97 -27.05 -23.48
CA HIS A 295 -22.75 -27.25 -24.27
C HIS A 295 -21.76 -26.15 -23.93
N VAL A 296 -20.62 -26.53 -23.39
CA VAL A 296 -19.47 -25.65 -23.19
C VAL A 296 -18.58 -25.78 -24.40
N ILE A 297 -18.52 -24.74 -25.22
CA ILE A 297 -17.71 -24.71 -26.43
C ILE A 297 -16.52 -23.79 -26.20
N VAL A 298 -15.32 -24.27 -26.53
CA VAL A 298 -14.09 -23.50 -26.61
C VAL A 298 -13.88 -23.12 -28.07
N PRO A 299 -14.28 -21.91 -28.53
CA PRO A 299 -14.32 -21.56 -29.94
C PRO A 299 -12.95 -21.66 -30.63
N GLU A 300 -11.87 -21.39 -29.90
CA GLU A 300 -10.50 -21.40 -30.44
C GLU A 300 -10.02 -22.81 -30.77
N THR A 301 -10.48 -23.82 -30.02
CA THR A 301 -10.06 -25.22 -30.21
C THR A 301 -11.12 -26.06 -30.92
N GLY A 302 -12.37 -25.58 -30.96
CA GLY A 302 -13.52 -26.35 -31.43
C GLY A 302 -13.91 -27.49 -30.49
N ASN A 303 -13.28 -27.61 -29.31
CA ASN A 303 -13.67 -28.59 -28.32
C ASN A 303 -15.01 -28.19 -27.70
N ALA A 304 -15.89 -29.17 -27.55
CA ALA A 304 -17.18 -29.02 -26.91
C ALA A 304 -17.34 -30.12 -25.86
N GLU A 305 -17.78 -29.73 -24.67
CA GLU A 305 -18.13 -30.66 -23.60
C GLU A 305 -19.57 -30.43 -23.16
N ASP A 306 -20.23 -31.53 -22.79
CA ASP A 306 -21.61 -31.53 -22.33
C ASP A 306 -21.62 -31.48 -20.82
N LEU A 307 -22.08 -30.35 -20.28
CA LEU A 307 -22.27 -30.15 -18.85
C LEU A 307 -23.69 -30.59 -18.46
N ASP A 308 -23.81 -31.63 -17.64
CA ASP A 308 -25.08 -31.99 -17.01
C ASP A 308 -25.45 -30.93 -15.95
N LEU A 309 -26.44 -30.13 -16.27
CA LEU A 309 -26.97 -29.06 -15.44
C LEU A 309 -27.66 -29.60 -14.18
N ASN A 310 -28.25 -30.79 -14.19
CA ASN A 310 -28.84 -31.37 -12.97
C ASN A 310 -27.74 -31.80 -12.00
N TRP A 311 -26.69 -32.42 -12.51
CA TRP A 311 -25.52 -32.74 -11.69
C TRP A 311 -24.91 -31.46 -11.12
N TRP A 312 -24.72 -30.44 -11.95
CA TRP A 312 -24.14 -29.16 -11.54
C TRP A 312 -25.01 -28.43 -10.51
N LEU A 313 -26.32 -28.32 -10.73
CA LEU A 313 -27.28 -27.74 -9.77
C LEU A 313 -27.36 -28.55 -8.47
N SER A 314 -27.33 -29.89 -8.54
CA SER A 314 -27.35 -30.73 -7.34
C SER A 314 -26.10 -30.53 -6.46
N ARG A 315 -24.96 -30.19 -7.08
CA ARG A 315 -23.75 -29.79 -6.35
C ARG A 315 -23.89 -28.40 -5.72
N GLN A 316 -24.52 -27.44 -6.41
CA GLN A 316 -24.81 -26.12 -5.82
C GLN A 316 -25.79 -26.21 -4.63
N ASP A 317 -26.85 -27.02 -4.75
CA ASP A 317 -27.87 -27.18 -3.70
C ASP A 317 -27.33 -27.91 -2.47
N ALA A 318 -26.45 -28.90 -2.65
CA ALA A 318 -25.79 -29.58 -1.54
C ALA A 318 -24.85 -28.66 -0.73
N GLN A 319 -24.40 -27.56 -1.33
CA GLN A 319 -23.43 -26.63 -0.75
C GLN A 319 -24.06 -25.33 -0.22
N SER A 320 -25.31 -25.00 -0.59
CA SER A 320 -26.00 -23.75 -0.24
C SER A 320 -27.00 -23.87 0.92
N SER A 321 -26.75 -24.75 1.90
CA SER A 321 -27.59 -24.92 3.10
C SER A 321 -27.53 -23.74 4.10
N GLY A 322 -27.42 -22.51 3.60
CA GLY A 322 -27.53 -21.24 4.31
C GLY A 322 -28.20 -20.20 3.41
N ALA A 323 -29.54 -20.21 3.40
CA ALA A 323 -30.46 -19.18 2.90
C ALA A 323 -29.88 -18.10 1.96
N ALA A 324 -29.78 -18.39 0.66
CA ALA A 324 -29.74 -17.38 -0.41
C ALA A 324 -30.60 -17.85 -1.59
N GLN A 325 -31.32 -16.93 -2.22
CA GLN A 325 -32.32 -17.15 -3.27
C GLN A 325 -31.86 -18.09 -4.39
N GLN A 326 -32.70 -19.07 -4.72
CA GLN A 326 -32.55 -19.93 -5.89
C GLN A 326 -32.47 -19.08 -7.17
N SER A 327 -31.39 -19.24 -7.95
CA SER A 327 -31.37 -18.79 -9.35
C SER A 327 -32.32 -19.68 -10.16
N GLY A 328 -33.39 -19.09 -10.70
CA GLY A 328 -34.36 -19.79 -11.53
C GLY A 328 -33.79 -20.15 -12.91
N ALA A 329 -34.25 -21.28 -13.46
CA ALA A 329 -34.00 -21.66 -14.86
C ALA A 329 -34.51 -20.58 -15.84
N PRO A 330 -33.89 -20.45 -17.03
CA PRO A 330 -34.26 -19.40 -17.98
C PRO A 330 -35.68 -19.65 -18.51
N GLU A 331 -36.55 -18.66 -18.41
CA GLU A 331 -37.95 -18.76 -18.86
C GLU A 331 -38.09 -18.77 -20.40
N GLN A 332 -37.01 -18.47 -21.15
CA GLN A 332 -37.03 -18.41 -22.61
C GLN A 332 -35.74 -18.91 -23.25
N ALA A 333 -35.89 -19.42 -24.48
CA ALA A 333 -34.79 -19.79 -25.37
C ALA A 333 -33.83 -18.62 -25.61
N GLY A 334 -32.54 -18.82 -25.32
CA GLY A 334 -31.51 -17.79 -25.47
C GLY A 334 -31.40 -16.83 -24.28
N GLY A 335 -32.06 -17.11 -23.15
CA GLY A 335 -31.83 -16.39 -21.90
C GLY A 335 -30.49 -16.79 -21.27
N ILE A 336 -29.66 -15.79 -20.92
CA ILE A 336 -28.46 -15.98 -20.11
C ILE A 336 -28.91 -16.17 -18.65
N CYS A 337 -28.52 -17.27 -18.03
CA CYS A 337 -28.78 -17.50 -16.61
C CYS A 337 -27.85 -16.60 -15.78
N ASP A 338 -28.35 -16.02 -14.69
CA ASP A 338 -27.48 -15.48 -13.65
C ASP A 338 -26.68 -16.65 -13.06
N VAL A 339 -25.41 -16.77 -13.46
CA VAL A 339 -24.52 -17.84 -13.04
C VAL A 339 -24.14 -17.56 -11.58
N GLY A 340 -24.79 -18.28 -10.67
CA GLY A 340 -24.34 -18.38 -9.29
C GLY A 340 -22.93 -18.96 -9.25
N PRO A 341 -22.15 -18.67 -8.20
CA PRO A 341 -20.72 -18.96 -8.21
C PRO A 341 -20.54 -20.51 -8.25
N ALA A 342 -19.53 -21.07 -8.94
CA ALA A 342 -19.17 -22.51 -8.91
C ALA A 342 -17.97 -22.85 -7.97
N GLU A 343 -18.18 -23.53 -6.82
CA GLU A 343 -17.14 -23.78 -5.79
C GLU A 343 -16.60 -25.21 -5.87
N GLN A 344 -15.27 -25.32 -5.82
CA GLN A 344 -14.39 -26.50 -5.73
C GLN A 344 -14.90 -27.87 -6.23
N GLY A 345 -14.18 -28.38 -7.24
CA GLY A 345 -13.93 -29.81 -7.38
C GLY A 345 -13.97 -30.32 -8.80
N ILE A 346 -12.83 -30.26 -9.50
CA ILE A 346 -12.33 -31.31 -10.40
C ILE A 346 -10.81 -31.37 -10.24
#